data_AF-A0A356EL94-F1
#
_entry.id   AF-A0A356EL94-F1
#
_cell.length_a   1.000
_cell.length_b   1.000
_cell.length_c   1.000
_cell.angle_alpha   90.00
_cell.angle_beta   90.00
_cell.angle_gamma   90.00
#
_symmetry.space_group_name_H-M   'P 1'
#
loop_
_entity.id
_entity.type
_entity.pdbx_description
1 polymer ?
#
loop_
_entity_poly.entity_id
_entity_poly.type
_entity_poly.pdbx_seq_one_letter_code
_entity_poly.pdbx_strand_id
1 'polypeptide(L)'
;MRHRKKGRKLGRNPKHQRALLRNLASALILTERDAEDEKNAPRVKGRIVTTLHKAKEVRPLVEKCVTIARKALPHEEAAGRLETDAARHTDAWKAWRESDRWREWNQAIAPAIAARRRLVQLLGDKQAVQILFDDVAPRFVDRDGGYTRIVRLAHPRLGDAGEQAILEFVGRNDRKRVATSRPLFEDEEDVENGEPGGEAAESEVEEENK
;
A
#
# COMPACT_ATOMS: atom_id res chain seq x y z
N MET A 1 -26.13 14.06 -21.80
CA MET A 1 -24.94 13.87 -20.95
C MET A 1 -25.35 13.56 -19.52
N ARG A 2 -24.57 12.77 -18.78
CA ARG A 2 -24.82 12.54 -17.33
C ARG A 2 -23.94 13.50 -16.52
N HIS A 3 -24.41 14.72 -16.28
CA HIS A 3 -23.67 15.68 -15.44
C HIS A 3 -23.54 15.14 -14.01
N ARG A 4 -22.37 15.35 -13.38
CA ARG A 4 -22.04 14.96 -11.99
C ARG A 4 -22.17 13.46 -11.64
N LYS A 5 -22.36 12.56 -12.60
CA LYS A 5 -22.35 11.10 -12.34
C LYS A 5 -20.94 10.56 -12.53
N LYS A 6 -20.26 10.25 -11.43
CA LYS A 6 -18.93 9.65 -11.41
C LYS A 6 -19.02 8.12 -11.54
N GLY A 7 -18.08 7.54 -12.28
CA GLY A 7 -17.87 6.10 -12.37
C GLY A 7 -18.73 5.39 -13.43
N ARG A 8 -18.31 4.16 -13.75
CA ARG A 8 -18.96 3.28 -14.74
C ARG A 8 -19.91 2.31 -14.05
N LYS A 9 -20.97 1.88 -14.74
CA LYS A 9 -21.90 0.84 -14.21
C LYS A 9 -21.34 -0.59 -14.29
N LEU A 10 -20.34 -0.83 -15.14
CA LEU A 10 -19.74 -2.16 -15.39
C LEU A 10 -20.76 -3.25 -15.77
N GLY A 11 -21.87 -2.86 -16.41
CA GLY A 11 -22.96 -3.79 -16.78
C GLY A 11 -23.65 -4.47 -15.60
N ARG A 12 -23.62 -3.89 -14.39
CA ARG A 12 -24.13 -4.51 -13.16
C ARG A 12 -25.17 -3.64 -12.45
N ASN A 13 -26.03 -4.29 -11.66
CA ASN A 13 -26.84 -3.62 -10.64
C ASN A 13 -25.92 -2.96 -9.59
N PRO A 14 -26.26 -1.77 -9.05
CA PRO A 14 -25.53 -1.11 -7.96
C PRO A 14 -25.09 -1.99 -6.77
N LYS A 15 -25.91 -2.96 -6.32
CA LYS A 15 -25.56 -3.88 -5.23
C LYS A 15 -24.41 -4.81 -5.63
N HIS A 16 -24.52 -5.45 -6.80
CA HIS A 16 -23.50 -6.35 -7.33
C HIS A 16 -22.24 -5.56 -7.72
N GLN A 17 -22.38 -4.35 -8.25
CA GLN A 17 -21.25 -3.47 -8.51
C GLN A 17 -20.47 -3.16 -7.22
N ARG A 18 -21.16 -2.77 -6.14
CA ARG A 18 -20.52 -2.52 -4.84
C ARG A 18 -19.81 -3.75 -4.30
N ALA A 19 -20.42 -4.92 -4.40
CA ALA A 19 -19.79 -6.19 -4.02
C ALA A 19 -18.54 -6.50 -4.85
N LEU A 20 -18.59 -6.30 -6.17
CA LEU A 20 -17.44 -6.49 -7.05
C LEU A 20 -16.26 -5.57 -6.66
N LEU A 21 -16.53 -4.28 -6.47
CA LEU A 21 -15.49 -3.31 -6.14
C LEU A 21 -14.86 -3.60 -4.77
N ARG A 22 -15.71 -3.97 -3.79
CA ARG A 22 -15.27 -4.42 -2.47
C ARG A 22 -14.35 -5.64 -2.59
N ASN A 23 -14.79 -6.69 -3.28
CA ASN A 23 -14.02 -7.92 -3.41
C ASN A 23 -12.69 -7.70 -4.14
N LEU A 24 -12.66 -6.85 -5.18
CA LEU A 24 -11.42 -6.51 -5.88
C LEU A 24 -10.46 -5.69 -5.01
N ALA A 25 -10.98 -4.76 -4.20
CA ALA A 25 -10.15 -4.00 -3.26
C ALA A 25 -9.58 -4.90 -2.15
N SER A 26 -10.41 -5.75 -1.55
CA SER A 26 -9.97 -6.73 -0.55
C SER A 26 -8.97 -7.71 -1.15
N ALA A 27 -9.21 -8.23 -2.36
CA ALA A 27 -8.29 -9.13 -3.04
C ALA A 27 -6.91 -8.49 -3.27
N LEU A 28 -6.85 -7.21 -3.67
CA LEU A 28 -5.58 -6.49 -3.81
C LEU A 28 -4.83 -6.43 -2.48
N ILE A 29 -5.50 -6.08 -1.39
CA ILE A 29 -4.87 -5.98 -0.06
C ILE A 29 -4.43 -7.35 0.44
N LEU A 30 -5.28 -8.38 0.29
CA LEU A 30 -4.96 -9.76 0.68
C LEU A 30 -3.76 -10.34 -0.05
N THR A 31 -3.36 -9.79 -1.21
CA THR A 31 -2.12 -10.24 -1.87
C THR A 31 -0.85 -9.88 -1.11
N GLU A 32 -0.91 -8.98 -0.14
CA GLU A 32 0.25 -8.61 0.69
C GLU A 32 0.52 -9.62 1.82
N ARG A 33 -0.44 -10.49 2.14
CA ARG A 33 -0.27 -11.54 3.16
C ARG A 33 0.89 -12.49 2.80
N ASP A 34 1.50 -13.05 3.83
CA ASP A 34 2.43 -14.17 3.69
C ASP A 34 1.64 -15.44 3.39
N ALA A 35 1.83 -16.00 2.19
CA ALA A 35 1.05 -17.12 1.66
C ALA A 35 1.94 -18.17 0.96
N GLU A 36 3.20 -18.28 1.36
CA GLU A 36 4.19 -19.17 0.72
C GLU A 36 3.74 -20.64 0.72
N ASP A 37 3.04 -21.06 1.79
CA ASP A 37 2.54 -22.44 1.95
C ASP A 37 1.10 -22.64 1.44
N GLU A 38 0.45 -21.59 0.92
CA GLU A 38 -0.93 -21.68 0.45
C GLU A 38 -1.02 -22.14 -1.00
N LYS A 39 -1.93 -23.10 -1.27
CA LYS A 39 -2.25 -23.54 -2.64
C LYS A 39 -2.68 -22.39 -3.58
N ASN A 40 -3.26 -21.33 -3.03
CA ASN A 40 -3.73 -20.15 -3.78
C ASN A 40 -2.89 -18.90 -3.45
N ALA A 41 -1.58 -19.05 -3.36
CA ALA A 41 -0.65 -17.95 -3.17
C ALA A 41 -0.78 -16.90 -4.30
N PRO A 42 -0.75 -15.59 -3.97
CA PRO A 42 -0.66 -14.55 -4.98
C PRO A 42 0.68 -14.65 -5.70
N ARG A 43 0.67 -14.59 -7.04
CA ARG A 43 1.90 -14.63 -7.85
C ARG A 43 2.89 -13.51 -7.52
N VAL A 44 2.37 -12.33 -7.18
CA VAL A 44 3.15 -11.13 -6.87
C VAL A 44 2.42 -10.39 -5.75
N LYS A 45 3.13 -10.08 -4.66
CA LYS A 45 2.57 -9.31 -3.54
C LYS A 45 2.17 -7.89 -4.00
N GLY A 46 1.02 -7.43 -3.54
CA GLY A 46 0.49 -6.10 -3.84
C GLY A 46 0.01 -5.89 -5.27
N ARG A 47 -0.35 -6.96 -5.99
CA ARG A 47 -0.70 -6.92 -7.41
C ARG A 47 -1.90 -7.80 -7.74
N ILE A 48 -2.85 -7.26 -8.51
CA ILE A 48 -3.92 -8.04 -9.15
C ILE A 48 -4.01 -7.73 -10.65
N VAL A 49 -4.45 -8.72 -11.42
CA VAL A 49 -4.75 -8.57 -12.85
C VAL A 49 -6.26 -8.55 -13.04
N THR A 50 -6.78 -7.50 -13.67
CA THR A 50 -8.21 -7.35 -13.95
C THR A 50 -8.43 -6.64 -15.29
N THR A 51 -9.66 -6.25 -15.61
CA THR A 51 -9.90 -5.43 -16.81
C THR A 51 -9.61 -3.97 -16.53
N LEU A 52 -9.15 -3.22 -17.54
CA LEU A 52 -8.78 -1.80 -17.40
C LEU A 52 -9.88 -0.97 -16.75
N HIS A 53 -11.12 -1.21 -17.17
CA HIS A 53 -12.29 -0.55 -16.65
C HIS A 53 -12.54 -0.86 -15.17
N LYS A 54 -12.43 -2.13 -14.76
CA LYS A 54 -12.57 -2.51 -13.35
C LYS A 54 -11.47 -1.90 -12.50
N ALA A 55 -10.21 -1.94 -12.94
CA ALA A 55 -9.08 -1.35 -12.23
C ALA A 55 -9.30 0.15 -11.95
N LYS A 56 -9.74 0.90 -12.97
CA LYS A 56 -10.03 2.34 -12.84
C LYS A 56 -11.17 2.64 -11.86
N GLU A 57 -12.17 1.76 -11.74
CA GLU A 57 -13.27 1.94 -10.78
C GLU A 57 -12.91 1.49 -9.35
N VAL A 58 -12.00 0.54 -9.19
CA VAL A 58 -11.55 0.05 -7.87
C VAL A 58 -10.58 1.04 -7.21
N ARG A 59 -9.74 1.71 -8.00
CA ARG A 59 -8.70 2.63 -7.51
C ARG A 59 -9.19 3.64 -6.46
N PRO A 60 -10.29 4.41 -6.65
CA PRO A 60 -10.75 5.37 -5.65
C PRO A 60 -11.12 4.73 -4.30
N LEU A 61 -11.59 3.49 -4.30
CA LEU A 61 -11.92 2.77 -3.07
C LEU A 61 -10.65 2.38 -2.33
N VAL A 62 -9.65 1.84 -3.03
CA VAL A 62 -8.36 1.45 -2.44
C VAL A 62 -7.62 2.67 -1.90
N GLU A 63 -7.51 3.74 -2.69
CA GLU A 63 -6.85 4.99 -2.28
C GLU A 63 -7.48 5.56 -1.00
N LYS A 64 -8.81 5.52 -0.92
CA LYS A 64 -9.54 5.92 0.28
C LYS A 64 -9.23 5.02 1.47
N CYS A 65 -9.15 3.70 1.27
CA CYS A 65 -8.85 2.77 2.36
C CYS A 65 -7.45 3.01 2.92
N VAL A 66 -6.43 3.11 2.06
CA VAL A 66 -5.05 3.43 2.46
C VAL A 66 -5.00 4.78 3.19
N THR A 67 -5.69 5.80 2.68
CA THR A 67 -5.73 7.12 3.34
C THR A 67 -6.34 7.05 4.74
N ILE A 68 -7.44 6.30 4.92
CA ILE A 68 -8.08 6.15 6.23
C ILE A 68 -7.14 5.43 7.21
N ALA A 69 -6.49 4.35 6.76
CA ALA A 69 -5.54 3.60 7.60
C ALA A 69 -4.31 4.44 7.97
N ARG A 70 -3.66 5.08 6.99
CA ARG A 70 -2.52 5.98 7.21
C ARG A 70 -2.81 7.07 8.23
N LYS A 71 -3.97 7.73 8.12
CA LYS A 71 -4.39 8.78 9.06
C LYS A 71 -4.70 8.26 10.47
N ALA A 72 -4.93 6.96 10.62
CA ALA A 72 -5.19 6.34 11.91
C ALA A 72 -3.91 5.92 12.65
N LEU A 73 -2.78 5.72 11.96
CA LEU A 73 -1.52 5.28 12.57
C LEU A 73 -1.04 6.19 13.73
N PRO A 74 -1.04 7.53 13.61
CA PRO A 74 -0.59 8.39 14.71
C PRO A 74 -1.45 8.25 15.98
N HIS A 75 -2.73 7.89 15.82
CA HIS A 75 -3.63 7.65 16.94
C HIS A 75 -3.33 6.32 17.63
N GLU A 76 -2.91 5.29 16.88
CA GLU A 76 -2.46 4.02 17.44
C GLU A 76 -1.13 4.18 18.19
N GLU A 77 -0.19 4.94 17.64
CA GLU A 77 1.07 5.28 18.31
C GLU A 77 0.84 6.08 19.60
N ALA A 78 -0.03 7.11 19.56
CA ALA A 78 -0.36 7.91 20.74
C ALA A 78 -1.02 7.06 21.83
N ALA A 79 -1.91 6.13 21.45
CA ALA A 79 -2.51 5.19 22.37
C ALA A 79 -1.48 4.21 22.94
N GLY A 80 -0.56 3.67 22.12
CA GLY A 80 0.48 2.74 22.56
C GLY A 80 1.36 3.34 23.68
N ARG A 81 1.66 4.65 23.63
CA ARG A 81 2.41 5.34 24.70
C ARG A 81 1.67 5.39 26.05
N LEU A 82 0.34 5.35 26.01
CA LEU A 82 -0.52 5.45 27.20
C LEU A 82 -1.00 4.07 27.68
N GLU A 83 -0.74 3.01 26.90
CA GLU A 83 -1.13 1.64 27.23
C GLU A 83 -0.41 1.15 28.49
N THR A 84 -0.96 0.08 29.08
CA THR A 84 -0.40 -0.61 30.25
C THR A 84 0.14 -1.97 29.83
N ASP A 85 1.27 -2.37 30.41
CA ASP A 85 1.84 -3.71 30.21
C ASP A 85 1.11 -4.79 31.03
N ALA A 86 0.18 -4.39 31.90
CA ALA A 86 -0.57 -5.32 32.72
C ALA A 86 -1.46 -6.24 31.87
N ALA A 87 -1.34 -7.55 32.09
CA ALA A 87 -2.18 -8.54 31.41
C ALA A 87 -3.67 -8.26 31.67
N ARG A 88 -4.52 -8.54 30.67
CA ARG A 88 -5.96 -8.34 30.77
C ARG A 88 -6.54 -9.10 31.97
N HIS A 89 -7.57 -8.53 32.60
CA HIS A 89 -8.28 -9.08 33.75
C HIS A 89 -7.50 -9.16 35.07
N THR A 90 -6.23 -8.79 35.11
CA THR A 90 -5.48 -8.61 36.36
C THR A 90 -6.00 -7.41 37.16
N ASP A 91 -5.70 -7.36 38.46
CA ASP A 91 -6.10 -6.24 39.30
C ASP A 91 -5.36 -4.95 38.92
N ALA A 92 -4.09 -5.04 38.51
CA ALA A 92 -3.35 -3.93 37.90
C ALA A 92 -4.05 -3.38 36.65
N TRP A 93 -4.59 -4.25 35.79
CA TRP A 93 -5.35 -3.84 34.62
C TRP A 93 -6.70 -3.20 34.98
N LYS A 94 -7.40 -3.70 36.02
CA LYS A 94 -8.64 -3.09 36.52
C LYS A 94 -8.37 -1.69 37.08
N ALA A 95 -7.35 -1.54 37.91
CA ALA A 95 -6.94 -0.25 38.47
C ALA A 95 -6.55 0.76 37.38
N TRP A 96 -5.83 0.32 36.34
CA TRP A 96 -5.53 1.16 35.18
C TRP A 96 -6.81 1.65 34.48
N ARG A 97 -7.84 0.81 34.29
CA ARG A 97 -9.10 1.22 33.65
C ARG A 97 -9.88 2.30 34.40
N GLU A 98 -9.67 2.42 35.71
CA GLU A 98 -10.30 3.45 36.54
C GLU A 98 -9.49 4.76 36.58
N SER A 99 -8.24 4.73 36.09
CA SER A 99 -7.33 5.88 36.11
C SER A 99 -7.62 6.94 35.03
N ASP A 100 -7.10 8.16 35.23
CA ASP A 100 -7.07 9.21 34.20
C ASP A 100 -6.33 8.77 32.92
N ARG A 101 -5.26 7.99 33.08
CA ARG A 101 -4.47 7.46 31.95
C ARG A 101 -5.30 6.60 31.01
N TRP A 102 -6.27 5.85 31.52
CA TRP A 102 -7.20 5.11 30.66
C TRP A 102 -8.14 6.03 29.87
N ARG A 103 -8.60 7.14 30.47
CA ARG A 103 -9.42 8.13 29.76
C ARG A 103 -8.64 8.77 28.62
N GLU A 104 -7.38 9.13 28.86
CA GLU A 104 -6.47 9.66 27.83
C GLU A 104 -6.20 8.61 26.73
N TRP A 105 -5.90 7.38 27.11
CA TRP A 105 -5.72 6.26 26.17
C TRP A 105 -6.96 6.05 25.30
N ASN A 106 -8.14 6.04 25.92
CA ASN A 106 -9.41 5.82 25.22
C ASN A 106 -9.71 6.97 24.23
N GLN A 107 -9.41 8.21 24.61
CA GLN A 107 -9.53 9.36 23.70
C GLN A 107 -8.53 9.26 22.53
N ALA A 108 -7.29 8.83 22.80
CA ALA A 108 -6.26 8.68 21.78
C ALA A 108 -6.59 7.58 20.78
N ILE A 109 -7.08 6.42 21.22
CA ILE A 109 -7.35 5.26 20.36
C ILE A 109 -8.70 5.33 19.62
N ALA A 110 -9.66 6.10 20.12
CA ALA A 110 -11.02 6.15 19.56
C ALA A 110 -11.08 6.45 18.05
N PRO A 111 -10.30 7.40 17.49
CA PRO A 111 -10.25 7.65 16.05
C PRO A 111 -9.74 6.45 15.24
N ALA A 112 -8.73 5.73 15.74
CA ALA A 112 -8.19 4.53 15.09
C ALA A 112 -9.22 3.39 15.07
N ILE A 113 -9.93 3.16 16.18
CA ILE A 113 -11.03 2.18 16.25
C ILE A 113 -12.15 2.56 15.26
N ALA A 114 -12.52 3.84 15.19
CA ALA A 114 -13.53 4.31 14.24
C ALA A 114 -13.08 4.09 12.78
N ALA A 115 -11.79 4.32 12.49
CA ALA A 115 -11.21 4.04 11.18
C ALA A 115 -11.25 2.55 10.83
N ARG A 116 -10.83 1.65 11.75
CA ARG A 116 -10.91 0.18 11.58
C ARG A 116 -12.35 -0.28 11.32
N ARG A 117 -13.32 0.19 12.11
CA ARG A 117 -14.76 -0.12 11.91
C ARG A 117 -15.26 0.33 10.53
N ARG A 118 -14.88 1.54 10.11
CA ARG A 118 -15.24 2.07 8.80
C ARG A 118 -14.62 1.26 7.66
N LEU A 119 -13.37 0.84 7.80
CA LEU A 119 -12.68 0.03 6.81
C LEU A 119 -13.30 -1.37 6.67
N VAL A 120 -13.71 -2.00 7.78
CA VAL A 120 -14.46 -3.26 7.75
C VAL A 120 -15.79 -3.10 7.01
N GLN A 121 -16.49 -1.98 7.14
CA GLN A 121 -17.72 -1.73 6.35
C GLN A 121 -17.46 -1.55 4.85
N LEU A 122 -16.33 -0.93 4.50
CA LEU A 122 -15.95 -0.70 3.10
C LEU A 122 -15.48 -2.00 2.43
N LEU A 123 -14.56 -2.72 3.06
CA LEU A 123 -13.89 -3.92 2.52
C LEU A 123 -14.63 -5.22 2.81
N GLY A 124 -15.44 -5.28 3.88
CA GLY A 124 -16.18 -6.49 4.29
C GLY A 124 -15.30 -7.67 4.73
N ASP A 125 -13.99 -7.45 4.90
CA ASP A 125 -13.01 -8.47 5.21
C ASP A 125 -12.12 -7.96 6.36
N LYS A 126 -12.03 -8.72 7.45
CA LYS A 126 -11.25 -8.34 8.64
C LYS A 126 -9.75 -8.55 8.44
N GLN A 127 -9.37 -9.62 7.73
CA GLN A 127 -7.98 -9.94 7.45
C GLN A 127 -7.37 -8.89 6.52
N ALA A 128 -8.12 -8.48 5.49
CA ALA A 128 -7.69 -7.38 4.63
C ALA A 128 -7.49 -6.07 5.42
N VAL A 129 -8.34 -5.78 6.41
CA VAL A 129 -8.16 -4.59 7.26
C VAL A 129 -6.93 -4.72 8.14
N GLN A 130 -6.63 -5.90 8.68
CA GLN A 130 -5.42 -6.15 9.45
C GLN A 130 -4.17 -5.87 8.62
N ILE A 131 -4.03 -6.55 7.47
CA ILE A 131 -2.91 -6.35 6.52
C ILE A 131 -2.78 -4.88 6.09
N LEU A 132 -3.91 -4.19 5.92
CA LEU A 132 -3.90 -2.77 5.56
C LEU A 132 -3.22 -1.90 6.62
N PHE A 133 -3.40 -2.19 7.91
CA PHE A 133 -2.75 -1.45 9.00
C PHE A 133 -1.33 -1.93 9.28
N ASP A 134 -1.09 -3.23 9.17
CA ASP A 134 0.18 -3.83 9.56
C ASP A 134 1.26 -3.62 8.47
N ASP A 135 0.91 -3.82 7.20
CA ASP A 135 1.90 -3.81 6.09
C ASP A 135 1.74 -2.60 5.15
N VAL A 136 0.51 -2.28 4.77
CA VAL A 136 0.26 -1.35 3.65
C VAL A 136 0.32 0.10 4.08
N ALA A 137 -0.33 0.46 5.19
CA ALA A 137 -0.39 1.85 5.65
C ALA A 137 0.97 2.41 6.10
N PRO A 138 1.82 1.67 6.86
CA PRO A 138 3.13 2.16 7.28
C PRO A 138 4.04 2.49 6.10
N ARG A 139 3.97 1.70 5.02
CA ARG A 139 4.71 1.94 3.77
C ARG A 139 4.39 3.28 3.09
N PHE A 140 3.24 3.87 3.38
CA PHE A 140 2.74 5.07 2.70
C PHE A 140 2.57 6.28 3.62
N VAL A 141 3.23 6.30 4.79
CA VAL A 141 3.17 7.42 5.75
C VAL A 141 3.59 8.73 5.07
N ASP A 142 4.72 8.73 4.38
CA ASP A 142 5.30 9.94 3.75
C ASP A 142 4.66 10.30 2.40
N ARG A 143 3.67 9.53 1.94
CA ARG A 143 3.09 9.69 0.60
C ARG A 143 1.68 10.28 0.66
N ASP A 144 1.51 11.49 0.15
CA ASP A 144 0.21 12.17 0.03
C ASP A 144 -0.61 11.79 -1.21
N GLY A 145 -0.85 10.49 -1.34
CA GLY A 145 -1.78 9.92 -2.32
C GLY A 145 -1.12 9.29 -3.54
N GLY A 146 -1.95 8.66 -4.37
CA GLY A 146 -1.46 7.89 -5.51
C GLY A 146 -0.70 6.66 -5.03
N TYR A 147 -1.32 5.88 -4.15
CA TYR A 147 -0.76 4.65 -3.58
C TYR A 147 -0.78 3.48 -4.58
N THR A 148 -1.64 3.58 -5.59
CA THR A 148 -1.81 2.54 -6.60
C THR A 148 -1.44 3.03 -8.01
N ARG A 149 -0.92 2.11 -8.82
CA ARG A 149 -0.65 2.27 -10.24
C ARG A 149 -1.54 1.31 -11.04
N ILE A 150 -1.97 1.76 -12.21
CA ILE A 150 -2.65 0.93 -13.21
C ILE A 150 -1.76 0.84 -14.44
N VAL A 151 -1.34 -0.37 -14.81
CA VAL A 151 -0.53 -0.64 -16.01
C VAL A 151 -1.38 -1.44 -17.00
N ARG A 152 -1.57 -0.95 -18.22
CA ARG A 152 -2.24 -1.73 -19.28
C ARG A 152 -1.35 -2.89 -19.70
N LEU A 153 -1.96 -4.06 -19.85
CA LEU A 153 -1.28 -5.20 -20.47
C LEU A 153 -1.29 -5.03 -21.99
N ALA A 154 -0.23 -5.52 -22.64
CA ALA A 154 -0.04 -5.41 -24.08
C ALA A 154 -1.09 -6.21 -24.87
N HIS A 155 -1.38 -7.43 -24.42
CA HIS A 155 -2.31 -8.33 -25.08
C HIS A 155 -3.70 -8.27 -24.42
N PRO A 156 -4.78 -8.18 -25.20
CA PRO A 156 -6.13 -8.36 -24.67
C PRO A 156 -6.35 -9.81 -24.24
N ARG A 157 -7.39 -10.03 -23.44
CA ARG A 157 -7.77 -11.37 -23.00
C ARG A 157 -8.18 -12.23 -24.21
N LEU A 158 -7.64 -13.45 -24.26
CA LEU A 158 -8.06 -14.45 -25.25
C LEU A 158 -9.52 -14.87 -24.99
N GLY A 159 -10.35 -14.83 -26.02
CA GLY A 159 -11.76 -15.23 -25.97
C GLY A 159 -12.73 -14.05 -26.15
N ASP A 160 -12.67 -13.03 -25.29
CA ASP A 160 -13.57 -11.87 -25.34
C ASP A 160 -12.88 -10.55 -25.76
N ALA A 161 -11.59 -10.62 -26.10
CA ALA A 161 -10.74 -9.47 -26.44
C ALA A 161 -10.76 -8.33 -25.40
N GLY A 162 -11.07 -8.63 -24.13
CA GLY A 162 -11.18 -7.63 -23.08
C GLY A 162 -9.83 -7.01 -22.71
N GLU A 163 -9.74 -5.68 -22.70
CA GLU A 163 -8.54 -4.95 -22.27
C GLU A 163 -8.20 -5.25 -20.80
N GLN A 164 -7.03 -5.85 -20.58
CA GLN A 164 -6.54 -6.15 -19.25
C GLN A 164 -5.59 -5.07 -18.72
N ALA A 165 -5.55 -4.97 -17.40
CA ALA A 165 -4.62 -4.10 -16.68
C ALA A 165 -4.20 -4.74 -15.36
N ILE A 166 -2.98 -4.46 -14.98
CA ILE A 166 -2.46 -4.69 -13.64
C ILE A 166 -2.87 -3.50 -12.77
N LEU A 167 -3.44 -3.78 -11.60
CA LEU A 167 -3.59 -2.82 -10.51
C LEU A 167 -2.63 -3.24 -9.39
N GLU A 168 -1.73 -2.36 -9.00
CA GLU A 168 -0.70 -2.66 -8.00
C GLU A 168 -0.40 -1.49 -7.06
N PHE A 169 0.18 -1.79 -5.89
CA PHE A 169 0.73 -0.78 -4.98
C PHE A 169 2.09 -0.25 -5.48
N VAL A 170 2.29 1.06 -5.34
CA VAL A 170 3.50 1.80 -5.76
C VAL A 170 4.66 1.56 -4.79
N GLY A 171 5.90 1.45 -5.26
CA GLY A 171 7.11 1.35 -4.42
C GLY A 171 8.01 0.15 -4.77
N ARG A 172 7.57 -1.08 -4.49
CA ARG A 172 8.37 -2.30 -4.71
C ARG A 172 8.77 -2.54 -6.17
N ASN A 173 7.81 -2.39 -7.08
CA ASN A 173 7.97 -2.73 -8.49
C ASN A 173 8.09 -1.49 -9.39
N ASP A 174 8.53 -0.37 -8.82
CA ASP A 174 8.69 0.86 -9.58
C ASP A 174 9.91 0.79 -10.49
N ARG A 175 9.73 1.26 -11.73
CA ARG A 175 10.84 1.33 -12.69
C ARG A 175 11.87 2.32 -12.15
N LYS A 176 13.02 1.84 -11.70
CA LYS A 176 14.17 2.69 -11.39
C LYS A 176 14.60 3.38 -12.68
N ARG A 177 14.50 4.71 -12.74
CA ARG A 177 15.12 5.48 -13.83
C ARG A 177 16.61 5.51 -13.55
N VAL A 178 17.36 4.65 -14.21
CA VAL A 178 18.82 4.79 -14.26
C VAL A 178 19.09 5.96 -15.20
N ALA A 179 19.62 7.06 -14.67
CA ALA A 179 20.15 8.12 -15.51
C ALA A 179 21.39 7.53 -16.21
N THR A 180 21.34 7.40 -17.53
CA THR A 180 22.51 6.97 -18.29
C THR A 180 23.57 8.05 -18.13
N SER A 181 24.71 7.71 -17.51
CA SER A 181 25.89 8.56 -17.55
C SER A 181 26.35 8.66 -19.00
N ARG A 182 26.68 9.87 -19.45
CA ARG A 182 27.28 10.07 -20.76
C ARG A 182 28.56 9.23 -20.79
N PRO A 183 28.79 8.36 -21.80
CA PRO A 183 30.07 7.70 -21.92
C PRO A 183 31.14 8.78 -22.04
N LEU A 184 32.16 8.71 -21.17
CA LEU A 184 33.38 9.47 -21.34
C LEU A 184 34.08 8.81 -22.53
N PHE A 185 33.98 9.43 -23.70
CA PHE A 185 34.90 9.13 -24.77
C PHE A 185 36.23 9.72 -24.31
N GLU A 186 37.27 8.88 -24.19
CA GLU A 186 38.64 9.37 -24.09
C GLU A 186 38.93 10.05 -25.43
N ASP A 187 38.95 11.38 -25.43
CA ASP A 187 39.52 12.11 -26.54
C ASP A 187 41.04 11.78 -26.52
N GLU A 188 41.54 11.14 -27.57
CA GLU A 188 42.94 10.71 -27.76
C GLU A 188 43.95 11.89 -27.86
N GLU A 189 43.69 13.03 -27.20
CA GLU A 189 44.54 14.24 -27.30
C GLU A 189 45.02 14.83 -25.96
N ASP A 190 45.02 14.06 -24.86
CA ASP A 190 45.67 14.50 -23.60
C ASP A 190 46.89 13.62 -23.21
N VAL A 191 47.71 13.26 -24.21
CA VAL A 191 49.10 12.78 -23.98
C VAL A 191 50.08 13.94 -24.16
N GLU A 192 49.90 15.04 -23.43
CA GLU A 192 50.99 15.96 -23.10
C GLU A 192 50.49 17.03 -22.10
N ASN A 193 50.61 16.72 -20.81
CA ASN A 193 51.10 17.60 -19.72
C ASN A 193 50.58 17.08 -18.39
N GLY A 194 51.47 16.43 -17.63
CA GLY A 194 51.16 15.93 -16.29
C GLY A 194 51.09 17.03 -15.25
N GLU A 195 50.21 16.85 -14.26
CA GLU A 195 50.58 16.73 -12.84
C GLU A 195 49.35 16.33 -11.99
N PRO A 196 49.53 15.70 -10.81
CA PRO A 196 48.52 14.87 -10.17
C PRO A 196 47.75 15.61 -9.06
N GLY A 197 46.49 15.23 -8.83
CA GLY A 197 45.81 15.64 -7.60
C GLY A 197 44.34 15.23 -7.50
N GLY A 198 44.02 14.46 -6.47
CA GLY A 198 42.68 14.47 -5.86
C GLY A 198 41.96 13.12 -5.77
N GLU A 199 42.30 12.35 -4.73
CA GLU A 199 41.46 11.43 -3.96
C GLU A 199 40.17 10.88 -4.60
N ALA A 200 40.22 9.61 -4.99
CA ALA A 200 39.05 8.77 -5.16
C ALA A 200 38.48 8.39 -3.78
N ALA A 201 37.27 8.85 -3.48
CA ALA A 201 36.47 8.31 -2.39
C ALA A 201 35.76 7.04 -2.87
N GLU A 202 36.28 5.90 -2.45
CA GLU A 202 35.60 4.60 -2.50
C GLU A 202 34.35 4.64 -1.61
N SER A 203 33.24 4.11 -2.10
CA SER A 203 32.23 3.50 -1.22
C SER A 203 31.61 2.30 -1.91
N GLU A 204 31.89 1.17 -1.30
CA GLU A 204 31.56 -0.21 -1.67
C GLU A 204 30.05 -0.43 -1.84
N VAL A 205 29.70 -1.27 -2.82
CA VAL A 205 28.37 -1.88 -2.93
C VAL A 205 28.46 -3.24 -2.26
N GLU A 206 27.97 -3.34 -1.02
CA GLU A 206 27.65 -4.63 -0.40
C GLU A 206 26.39 -5.21 -1.05
N GLU A 207 26.62 -6.21 -1.88
CA GLU A 207 25.64 -7.20 -2.30
C GLU A 207 25.47 -8.21 -1.16
N GLU A 208 24.35 -8.17 -0.42
CA GLU A 208 23.95 -9.31 0.38
C GLU A 208 22.51 -9.74 0.04
N ASN A 209 22.47 -10.83 -0.71
CA ASN A 209 21.34 -11.74 -0.82
C ASN A 209 21.27 -12.58 0.45
N LYS A 210 20.29 -12.35 1.31
CA LYS A 210 19.58 -13.42 2.03
C LYS A 210 18.24 -12.95 2.59
#